data_AF-A0A973I9E8-F1
#
_entry.id   AF-A0A973I9E8-F1
#
_cell.length_a   1.000
_cell.length_b   1.000
_cell.length_c   1.000
_cell.angle_alpha   90.00
_cell.angle_beta   90.00
_cell.angle_gamma   90.00
#
_symmetry.space_group_name_H-M   'P 1'
#
loop_
_entity.id
_entity.type
_entity.pdbx_description
1 polymer ?
#
loop_
_entity_poly.entity_id
_entity_poly.type
_entity_poly.pdbx_seq_one_letter_code
_entity_poly.pdbx_strand_id
1 'polypeptide(L)'
;MTMVTGNPIYDAIGSIGIGVLLIIIAILIRREVKDLLIGQGVNPIIDRQMREFLANRDDIVELYNVLTMQLGPDVMVAIKAKMNTELSAQQMIEQINQTEADFKQ
;
A
#
# COMPACT_ATOMS: atom_id res chain seq x y z
N MET A 1 41.03 13.64 -25.20
CA MET A 1 40.25 14.82 -25.62
C MET A 1 40.27 15.96 -24.59
N THR A 2 41.09 15.89 -23.53
CA THR A 2 41.49 17.03 -22.69
C THR A 2 42.69 17.81 -23.26
N MET A 3 43.31 17.28 -24.32
CA MET A 3 44.55 17.78 -24.92
C MET A 3 44.34 18.67 -26.16
N VAL A 4 43.09 18.94 -26.58
CA VAL A 4 42.81 19.61 -27.87
C VAL A 4 42.06 20.94 -27.74
N THR A 5 41.40 21.26 -26.62
CA THR A 5 40.52 22.47 -26.57
C THR A 5 40.74 23.41 -25.37
N GLY A 6 41.60 23.08 -24.41
CA GLY A 6 42.13 24.06 -23.43
C GLY A 6 41.09 24.81 -22.57
N ASN A 7 39.86 24.31 -22.42
CA ASN A 7 38.85 24.98 -21.61
C ASN A 7 38.19 24.02 -20.59
N PRO A 8 38.72 23.95 -19.34
CA PRO A 8 38.21 23.10 -18.27
C PRO A 8 36.78 23.45 -17.82
N ILE A 9 36.24 24.60 -18.26
CA ILE A 9 34.86 25.03 -17.96
C ILE A 9 33.83 24.07 -18.58
N TYR A 10 34.07 23.56 -19.80
CA TYR A 10 33.12 22.63 -20.44
C TYR A 10 33.06 21.27 -19.75
N ASP A 11 34.18 20.79 -19.20
CA ASP A 11 34.24 19.54 -18.42
C ASP A 11 33.60 19.71 -17.03
N ALA A 12 33.79 20.87 -16.40
CA ALA A 12 33.13 21.23 -15.15
C ALA A 12 31.60 21.38 -15.30
N ILE A 13 31.13 22.03 -16.38
CA ILE A 13 29.70 22.15 -16.68
C ILE A 13 29.09 20.77 -16.97
N GLY A 14 29.81 19.91 -17.71
CA GLY A 14 29.37 18.53 -17.94
C GLY A 14 29.18 17.75 -16.64
N SER A 15 30.15 17.83 -15.73
CA SER A 15 30.08 17.17 -14.41
C SER A 15 28.95 17.71 -13.53
N ILE A 16 28.72 19.04 -13.53
CA ILE A 16 27.58 19.65 -12.82
C ILE A 16 26.25 19.18 -13.42
N GLY A 17 26.16 19.10 -14.75
CA GLY A 17 24.97 18.62 -15.45
C GLY A 17 24.60 17.19 -15.06
N ILE A 18 25.59 16.29 -14.99
CA ILE A 18 25.39 14.92 -14.51
C ILE A 18 24.95 14.92 -13.03
N GLY A 19 25.58 15.75 -12.18
CA GLY A 19 25.19 15.89 -10.78
C GLY A 19 23.72 16.31 -10.61
N VAL A 20 23.27 17.31 -11.37
CA VAL A 20 21.87 17.76 -11.36
C VAL A 20 20.93 16.64 -11.84
N LEU A 21 21.29 15.93 -12.90
CA LEU A 21 20.50 14.82 -13.41
C LEU A 21 20.32 13.71 -12.36
N LEU A 22 21.39 13.35 -11.66
CA LEU A 22 21.35 12.35 -10.58
C LEU A 22 20.47 12.81 -9.40
N ILE A 23 20.52 14.09 -9.04
CA ILE A 23 19.64 14.65 -7.99
C ILE A 23 18.17 14.53 -8.41
N ILE A 24 17.84 14.84 -9.67
CA ILE A 24 16.47 14.72 -10.19
C ILE A 24 16.00 13.26 -10.11
N ILE A 25 16.80 12.31 -10.61
CA ILE A 25 16.48 10.88 -10.56
C ILE A 25 16.30 10.40 -9.11
N ALA A 26 17.20 10.81 -8.21
CA ALA A 26 17.11 10.46 -6.79
C ALA A 26 15.81 10.98 -6.14
N ILE A 27 15.37 12.19 -6.50
CA ILE A 27 14.09 12.73 -6.02
C ILE A 27 12.91 11.92 -6.55
N LEU A 28 12.93 11.52 -7.83
CA LEU A 28 11.85 10.69 -8.40
C LEU A 28 11.75 9.34 -7.70
N ILE A 29 12.88 8.62 -7.55
CA ILE A 29 12.91 7.33 -6.85
C ILE A 29 12.47 7.47 -5.40
N ARG A 30 12.88 8.54 -4.71
CA ARG A 30 12.48 8.79 -3.31
C ARG A 30 10.95 8.86 -3.17
N ARG A 31 10.24 9.46 -4.12
CA ARG A 31 8.77 9.57 -4.04
C ARG A 31 8.13 8.18 -4.12
N GLU A 32 8.56 7.36 -5.06
CA GLU A 32 8.06 6.00 -5.23
C GLU A 32 8.33 5.12 -3.99
N VAL A 33 9.58 5.14 -3.50
CA VAL A 33 9.98 4.35 -2.32
C VAL A 33 9.22 4.80 -1.08
N LYS A 34 8.97 6.11 -0.93
CA LYS A 34 8.17 6.62 0.19
C LYS A 34 6.74 6.07 0.14
N ASP A 35 6.12 6.06 -1.03
CA ASP A 35 4.75 5.58 -1.19
C ASP A 35 4.65 4.06 -0.93
N LEU A 36 5.66 3.30 -1.35
CA LEU A 36 5.79 1.88 -1.01
C LEU A 36 6.00 1.65 0.51
N LEU A 37 6.82 2.48 1.17
CA LEU A 37 7.11 2.35 2.60
C LEU A 37 5.95 2.77 3.52
N ILE A 38 5.11 3.72 3.09
CA ILE A 38 3.91 4.13 3.85
C ILE A 38 2.83 3.04 3.80
N GLY A 39 2.96 2.07 2.88
CA GLY A 39 2.00 1.01 2.66
C GLY A 39 0.96 1.48 1.66
N GLN A 40 1.12 1.08 0.40
CA GLN A 40 0.05 1.27 -0.58
C GLN A 40 -1.13 0.39 -0.18
N GLY A 41 -2.28 1.03 0.03
CA GLY A 41 -3.55 0.30 0.14
C GLY A 41 -3.84 -0.45 -1.16
N VAL A 42 -4.76 -1.40 -1.12
CA VAL A 42 -5.18 -2.08 -2.35
C VAL A 42 -5.83 -1.10 -3.33
N ASN A 43 -5.95 -1.52 -4.59
CA ASN A 43 -6.69 -0.77 -5.59
C ASN A 43 -8.08 -0.37 -5.04
N PRO A 44 -8.52 0.89 -5.19
CA PRO A 44 -9.80 1.38 -4.66
C PRO A 44 -11.02 0.57 -5.12
N ILE A 45 -10.93 -0.08 -6.29
CA ILE A 45 -11.99 -0.99 -6.78
C ILE A 45 -12.08 -2.24 -5.88
N ILE A 46 -10.93 -2.84 -5.56
CA ILE A 46 -10.85 -4.02 -4.67
C ILE A 46 -11.24 -3.63 -3.25
N ASP A 47 -10.79 -2.47 -2.75
CA ASP A 47 -11.20 -1.96 -1.42
C ASP A 47 -12.72 -1.85 -1.31
N ARG A 48 -13.36 -1.32 -2.35
CA ARG A 48 -14.82 -1.21 -2.40
C ARG A 48 -15.49 -2.57 -2.42
N GLN A 49 -15.02 -3.52 -3.23
CA GLN A 49 -15.55 -4.88 -3.28
C GLN A 49 -15.44 -5.58 -1.93
N MET A 50 -14.29 -5.44 -1.24
CA MET A 50 -14.09 -6.00 0.10
C MET A 50 -15.05 -5.39 1.12
N ARG A 51 -15.26 -4.07 1.08
CA ARG A 51 -16.24 -3.40 1.96
C ARG A 51 -17.67 -3.83 1.68
N GLU A 52 -18.05 -3.94 0.41
CA GLU A 52 -19.38 -4.40 0.01
C GLU A 52 -19.62 -5.86 0.42
N PHE A 53 -18.62 -6.73 0.25
CA PHE A 53 -18.69 -8.11 0.73
C PHE A 53 -18.91 -8.19 2.25
N LEU A 54 -18.11 -7.45 3.03
CA LEU A 54 -18.22 -7.44 4.49
C LEU A 54 -19.54 -6.79 4.97
N ALA A 55 -20.03 -5.76 4.27
CA ALA A 55 -21.28 -5.08 4.64
C ALA A 55 -22.54 -5.90 4.34
N ASN A 56 -22.48 -6.86 3.40
CA ASN A 56 -23.61 -7.71 3.03
C ASN A 56 -23.76 -8.97 3.91
N ARG A 57 -22.89 -9.17 4.92
CA ARG A 57 -22.96 -10.34 5.80
C ARG A 57 -23.86 -10.07 7.00
N ASP A 58 -24.78 -10.97 7.26
CA ASP A 58 -25.69 -10.91 8.42
C ASP A 58 -24.97 -11.05 9.78
N ASP A 59 -23.76 -11.62 9.79
CA ASP A 59 -22.93 -11.79 10.98
C ASP A 59 -22.37 -10.46 11.51
N ILE A 60 -22.23 -9.45 10.63
CA ILE A 60 -21.64 -8.14 10.93
C ILE A 60 -22.77 -7.12 11.10
N VAL A 61 -22.99 -6.67 12.33
CA VAL A 61 -24.00 -5.65 12.66
C VAL A 61 -23.59 -4.27 12.15
N GLU A 62 -22.30 -3.94 12.26
CA GLU A 62 -21.77 -2.64 11.85
C GLU A 62 -20.30 -2.75 11.46
N LEU A 63 -19.94 -2.25 10.28
CA LEU A 63 -18.56 -2.20 9.80
C LEU A 63 -17.98 -0.79 10.05
N TYR A 64 -17.08 -0.66 11.03
CA TYR A 64 -16.51 0.65 11.39
C TYR A 64 -15.35 1.06 10.51
N ASN A 65 -14.40 0.15 10.28
CA ASN A 65 -13.21 0.48 9.50
C ASN A 65 -12.62 -0.76 8.84
N VAL A 66 -12.08 -0.56 7.64
CA VAL A 66 -11.31 -1.56 6.90
C VAL A 66 -10.04 -0.87 6.44
N LEU A 67 -8.90 -1.40 6.85
CA LEU A 67 -7.57 -0.92 6.47
C LEU A 67 -6.88 -2.01 5.67
N THR A 68 -6.27 -1.64 4.56
CA THR A 68 -5.61 -2.57 3.65
C THR A 68 -4.18 -2.10 3.42
N MET A 69 -3.24 -3.04 3.34
CA MET A 69 -1.84 -2.75 3.09
C MET A 69 -1.24 -3.85 2.23
N GLN A 70 -0.65 -3.47 1.10
CA GLN A 70 0.11 -4.38 0.24
C GLN A 70 1.41 -4.78 0.95
N LEU A 71 1.65 -6.08 1.09
CA LEU A 71 2.85 -6.66 1.69
C LEU A 71 3.49 -7.64 0.70
N GLY A 72 4.33 -7.13 -0.19
CA GLY A 72 4.94 -7.95 -1.25
C GLY A 72 3.87 -8.54 -2.16
N PRO A 73 3.75 -9.88 -2.30
CA PRO A 73 2.69 -10.52 -3.08
C PRO A 73 1.33 -10.58 -2.35
N ASP A 74 1.33 -10.44 -1.03
CA ASP A 74 0.13 -10.62 -0.19
C ASP A 74 -0.49 -9.28 0.19
N VAL A 75 -1.74 -9.32 0.68
CA VAL A 75 -2.45 -8.16 1.22
C VAL A 75 -2.78 -8.40 2.67
N MET A 76 -2.39 -7.48 3.55
CA MET A 76 -2.86 -7.44 4.92
C MET A 76 -4.15 -6.63 5.01
N VAL A 77 -5.19 -7.20 5.61
CA VAL A 77 -6.48 -6.53 5.83
C VAL A 77 -6.78 -6.51 7.32
N ALA A 78 -7.01 -5.33 7.88
CA ALA A 78 -7.41 -5.13 9.26
C ALA A 78 -8.84 -4.57 9.30
N ILE A 79 -9.74 -5.31 9.96
CA ILE A 79 -11.16 -5.01 10.01
C ILE A 79 -11.56 -4.66 11.44
N LYS A 80 -12.28 -3.55 11.60
CA LYS A 80 -12.97 -3.19 12.83
C LYS A 80 -14.46 -3.27 12.57
N ALA A 81 -15.12 -4.23 13.18
CA ALA A 81 -16.55 -4.49 13.02
C ALA A 81 -17.22 -4.80 14.36
N LYS A 82 -18.52 -4.56 14.44
CA LYS A 82 -19.40 -5.00 15.51
C LYS A 82 -20.05 -6.31 15.10
N MET A 83 -19.74 -7.37 15.83
CA MET A 83 -20.38 -8.68 15.67
C MET A 83 -21.72 -8.73 16.41
N ASN A 84 -22.58 -9.67 16.02
CA ASN A 84 -23.81 -9.94 16.77
C ASN A 84 -23.49 -10.40 18.20
N THR A 85 -24.07 -9.72 19.19
CA THR A 85 -23.83 -9.94 20.63
C THR A 85 -24.75 -10.99 21.25
N GLU A 86 -25.72 -11.52 20.51
CA GLU A 86 -26.61 -12.59 20.99
C GLU A 86 -25.91 -13.97 21.06
N LEU A 87 -24.68 -14.05 20.59
CA LEU A 87 -23.89 -15.26 20.51
C LEU A 87 -22.95 -15.43 21.70
N SER A 88 -22.70 -16.68 22.07
CA SER A 88 -21.63 -17.01 23.00
C SER A 88 -20.26 -16.63 22.42
N ALA A 89 -19.26 -16.41 23.29
CA ALA A 89 -17.91 -16.07 22.84
C ALA A 89 -17.32 -17.11 21.87
N GLN A 90 -17.62 -18.39 22.05
CA GLN A 90 -17.18 -19.46 21.15
C GLN A 90 -17.81 -19.33 19.75
N GLN A 91 -19.12 -19.07 19.68
CA GLN A 91 -19.82 -18.89 18.42
C GLN A 91 -19.34 -17.63 17.68
N MET A 92 -19.02 -16.56 18.41
CA MET A 92 -18.43 -15.36 17.81
C MET A 92 -17.08 -15.64 17.16
N ILE A 93 -16.22 -16.44 17.81
CA ILE A 93 -14.93 -16.86 17.24
C ILE A 93 -15.15 -17.70 15.97
N GLU A 94 -16.10 -18.64 16.00
CA GLU A 94 -16.46 -19.46 14.85
C GLU A 94 -16.88 -18.60 13.65
N GLN A 95 -17.75 -17.60 13.87
CA GLN A 95 -18.18 -16.68 12.82
C GLN A 95 -17.05 -15.82 12.25
N ILE A 96 -16.13 -15.35 13.10
CA ILE A 96 -14.96 -14.60 12.64
C ILE A 96 -14.10 -15.49 11.73
N ASN A 97 -13.83 -16.73 12.13
CA ASN A 97 -13.04 -17.68 11.34
C ASN A 97 -13.72 -18.02 10.01
N GLN A 98 -15.05 -18.22 10.00
CA GLN A 98 -15.82 -18.45 8.78
C GLN A 98 -15.78 -17.23 7.85
N THR A 99 -15.97 -16.03 8.40
CA THR A 99 -15.85 -14.78 7.64
C THR A 99 -14.47 -14.61 7.03
N GLU A 100 -13.40 -14.93 7.78
CA GLU A 100 -12.03 -14.90 7.27
C GLU A 100 -11.80 -15.92 6.14
N ALA A 101 -12.33 -17.13 6.28
CA ALA A 101 -12.21 -18.18 5.26
C ALA A 101 -12.95 -17.82 3.97
N ASP A 102 -14.16 -17.26 4.07
CA ASP A 102 -14.94 -16.83 2.91
C ASP A 102 -14.32 -15.60 2.23
N PHE A 103 -13.69 -14.70 3.00
CA PHE A 103 -13.05 -13.49 2.48
C PHE A 103 -11.74 -13.76 1.73
N LYS A 104 -11.07 -14.88 2.01
CA LYS A 104 -9.84 -15.29 1.32
C LYS A 104 -10.08 -16.01 -0.02
N GLN A 105 -11.33 -16.38 -0.33
CA GLN A 105 -11.70 -17.01 -1.60
C GLN A 105 -11.89 -15.98 -2.71
#